data_AF-C3XHG7-F1
#
_entry.id   AF-C3XHG7-F1
#
_cell.length_a   1.000
_cell.length_b   1.000
_cell.length_c   1.000
_cell.angle_alpha   90.00
_cell.angle_beta   90.00
_cell.angle_gamma   90.00
#
_symmetry.space_group_name_H-M   'P 1'
#
loop_
_entity.id
_entity.type
_entity.pdbx_description
1 polymer ?
#
loop_
_entity_poly.entity_id
_entity_poly.type
_entity_poly.pdbx_seq_one_letter_code
_entity_poly.pdbx_strand_id
1 'polypeptide(L)'
;MKKLVFVLLSVICVYANPANTITKSCDKSYNEIRCGNDLCIASRCFYKNLSSIEEAFQFYLKEQIQQESLEKPANRYLLVLKYMLNTPLPKVGESNKYTADIRDYYADKDGYQNICNFEFKRTKDSLIINFNACYEEEHSLTFIQKAGYIEILDIVEAL
;
A
#
# COMPACT_ATOMS: atom_id res chain seq x y z
N MET A 1 37.85 25.63 51.83
CA MET A 1 36.80 24.62 51.56
C MET A 1 35.98 25.04 50.34
N LYS A 2 36.15 24.39 49.17
CA LYS A 2 35.16 24.43 48.07
C LYS A 2 35.17 23.03 47.42
N LYS A 3 34.06 22.32 47.60
CA LYS A 3 33.87 20.93 47.15
C LYS A 3 33.57 20.95 45.64
N LEU A 4 34.40 20.28 44.85
CA LEU A 4 34.11 20.00 43.44
C LEU A 4 33.19 18.79 43.38
N VAL A 5 31.95 19.01 42.90
CA VAL A 5 30.98 17.96 42.63
C VAL A 5 31.26 17.44 41.23
N PHE A 6 31.83 16.23 41.13
CA PHE A 6 31.90 15.50 39.86
C PHE A 6 30.53 14.87 39.60
N VAL A 7 29.80 15.43 38.64
CA VAL A 7 28.57 14.82 38.11
C VAL A 7 29.00 13.74 37.12
N LEU A 8 28.94 12.47 37.53
CA LEU A 8 29.03 11.34 36.61
C LEU A 8 27.79 11.35 35.72
N LEU A 9 27.94 11.78 34.47
CA LEU A 9 26.98 11.47 33.41
C LEU A 9 27.10 9.99 33.07
N SER A 10 26.24 9.18 33.68
CA SER A 10 25.99 7.81 33.22
C SER A 10 25.28 7.89 31.86
N VAL A 11 26.07 7.68 30.80
CA VAL A 11 25.55 7.43 29.46
C VAL A 11 24.82 6.08 29.51
N ILE A 12 23.49 6.12 29.65
CA ILE A 12 22.66 4.95 29.40
C ILE A 12 22.64 4.78 27.88
N CYS A 13 23.57 3.97 27.36
CA CYS A 13 23.45 3.41 26.02
C CYS A 13 22.20 2.53 26.03
N VAL A 14 21.05 3.12 25.72
CA VAL A 14 19.87 2.36 25.31
C VAL A 14 20.30 1.68 24.03
N TYR A 15 20.60 0.38 24.12
CA TYR A 15 20.65 -0.48 22.94
C TYR A 15 19.25 -0.50 22.35
N ALA A 16 18.96 0.48 21.50
CA ALA A 16 17.87 0.35 20.56
C ALA A 16 18.27 -0.81 19.65
N ASN A 17 17.61 -1.97 19.81
CA ASN A 17 17.64 -2.98 18.78
C ASN A 17 17.30 -2.24 17.47
N PRO A 18 18.15 -2.31 16.42
CA PRO A 18 17.78 -1.72 15.16
C PRO A 18 16.45 -2.34 14.77
N ALA A 19 15.42 -1.50 14.61
CA ALA A 19 14.14 -1.96 14.11
C ALA A 19 14.42 -2.78 12.85
N ASN A 20 13.83 -3.97 12.74
CA ASN A 20 14.06 -4.83 11.58
C ASN A 20 13.71 -4.02 10.32
N THR A 21 14.73 -3.63 9.54
CA THR A 21 14.51 -2.84 8.34
C THR A 21 13.69 -3.68 7.38
N ILE A 22 12.52 -3.18 6.98
CA ILE A 22 11.70 -3.82 5.94
C ILE A 22 12.52 -3.83 4.66
N THR A 23 12.66 -5.01 4.04
CA THR A 23 13.40 -5.15 2.78
C THR A 23 12.43 -5.47 1.66
N LYS A 24 12.56 -4.76 0.54
CA LYS A 24 11.72 -4.85 -0.65
C LYS A 24 12.61 -5.23 -1.84
N SER A 25 12.20 -6.23 -2.60
CA SER A 25 12.81 -6.59 -3.88
C SER A 25 11.71 -6.79 -4.92
N CYS A 26 11.82 -6.18 -6.09
CA CYS A 26 10.81 -6.27 -7.13
C CYS A 26 11.36 -6.95 -8.38
N ASP A 27 10.57 -7.87 -8.95
CA ASP A 27 10.87 -8.56 -10.20
C ASP A 27 10.50 -7.65 -11.38
N LYS A 28 11.52 -7.09 -12.01
CA LYS A 28 11.34 -6.19 -13.17
C LYS A 28 10.80 -6.91 -14.41
N SER A 29 11.02 -8.23 -14.53
CA SER A 29 10.54 -9.01 -15.67
C SER A 29 9.05 -9.32 -15.61
N TYR A 30 8.44 -9.17 -14.43
CA TYR A 30 7.04 -9.53 -14.21
C TYR A 30 6.07 -8.75 -15.11
N ASN A 31 6.34 -7.47 -15.36
CA ASN A 31 5.54 -6.67 -16.27
C ASN A 31 5.47 -7.29 -17.67
N GLU A 32 6.63 -7.65 -18.24
CA GLU A 32 6.72 -8.26 -19.56
C GLU A 32 6.05 -9.63 -19.60
N ILE A 33 6.23 -10.44 -18.55
CA ILE A 33 5.60 -11.76 -18.43
C ILE A 33 4.07 -11.65 -18.37
N ARG A 34 3.55 -10.65 -17.65
CA ARG A 34 2.12 -10.53 -17.37
C ARG A 34 1.37 -9.80 -18.48
N CYS A 35 1.93 -8.69 -18.96
CA CYS A 35 1.26 -7.79 -19.90
C CYS A 35 1.70 -8.00 -21.35
N GLY A 36 2.88 -8.59 -21.61
CA GLY A 36 3.41 -8.74 -22.97
C GLY A 36 3.47 -7.39 -23.71
N ASN A 37 2.67 -7.28 -24.78
CA ASN A 37 2.53 -6.06 -25.59
C ASN A 37 1.23 -5.27 -25.31
N ASP A 38 0.40 -5.72 -24.37
CA ASP A 38 -0.88 -5.09 -24.06
C ASP A 38 -0.68 -3.80 -23.26
N LEU A 39 -1.68 -2.90 -23.29
CA LEU A 39 -1.71 -1.69 -22.46
C LEU A 39 -2.03 -2.07 -21.01
N CYS A 40 -1.03 -2.64 -20.34
CA CYS A 40 -1.08 -3.14 -18.98
C CYS A 40 0.21 -2.79 -18.25
N ILE A 41 0.09 -2.49 -16.95
CA ILE A 41 1.22 -2.31 -16.03
C ILE A 41 1.09 -3.38 -14.96
N ALA A 42 2.15 -4.15 -14.72
CA ALA A 42 2.17 -5.14 -13.66
C ALA A 42 3.49 -5.10 -12.88
N SER A 43 3.41 -5.24 -11.56
CA SER A 43 4.57 -5.34 -10.69
C SER A 43 4.42 -6.50 -9.70
N ARG A 44 5.57 -7.10 -9.35
CA ARG A 44 5.67 -8.16 -8.36
C ARG A 44 6.82 -7.85 -7.42
N CYS A 45 6.50 -7.68 -6.15
CA CYS A 45 7.47 -7.32 -5.12
C CYS A 45 7.40 -8.27 -3.92
N PHE A 46 8.56 -8.55 -3.33
CA PHE A 46 8.75 -9.40 -2.17
C PHE A 46 9.20 -8.55 -0.99
N TYR A 47 8.38 -8.50 0.05
CA TYR A 47 8.64 -7.75 1.27
C TYR A 47 8.99 -8.70 2.41
N LYS A 48 10.14 -8.52 3.05
CA LYS A 48 10.54 -9.27 4.25
C LYS A 48 10.46 -8.39 5.49
N ASN A 49 10.45 -9.06 6.65
CA ASN A 49 10.34 -8.43 7.97
C ASN A 49 8.99 -7.74 8.20
N LEU A 50 7.95 -8.21 7.51
CA LEU A 50 6.55 -7.92 7.79
C LEU A 50 5.92 -9.18 8.37
N SER A 51 5.15 -9.01 9.44
CA SER A 51 4.57 -10.06 10.26
C SER A 51 3.23 -10.57 9.74
N SER A 52 2.52 -9.77 8.94
CA SER A 52 1.16 -10.09 8.49
C SER A 52 0.76 -9.37 7.20
N ILE A 53 -0.27 -9.88 6.54
CA ILE A 53 -0.89 -9.25 5.36
C ILE A 53 -1.42 -7.86 5.70
N GLU A 54 -1.99 -7.70 6.89
CA GLU A 54 -2.54 -6.43 7.37
C GLU A 54 -1.42 -5.38 7.54
N GLU A 55 -0.27 -5.78 8.08
CA GLU A 55 0.91 -4.91 8.15
C GLU A 55 1.46 -4.56 6.76
N ALA A 56 1.52 -5.53 5.84
CA ALA A 56 1.96 -5.30 4.47
C ALA A 56 1.03 -4.38 3.69
N PHE A 57 -0.28 -4.55 3.85
CA PHE A 57 -1.29 -3.67 3.27
C PHE A 57 -1.08 -2.22 3.72
N GLN A 58 -0.97 -2.00 5.03
CA GLN A 58 -0.74 -0.65 5.55
C GLN A 58 0.60 -0.08 5.11
N PHE A 59 1.67 -0.87 5.12
CA PHE A 59 2.99 -0.43 4.69
C PHE A 59 3.00 -0.03 3.22
N TYR A 60 2.51 -0.91 2.34
CA TYR A 60 2.46 -0.69 0.90
C TYR A 60 1.63 0.57 0.57
N LEU A 61 0.41 0.70 1.11
CA LEU A 61 -0.41 1.88 0.82
C LEU A 61 0.23 3.17 1.35
N LYS A 62 0.89 3.16 2.52
CA LYS A 62 1.62 4.34 3.02
C LYS A 62 2.79 4.71 2.11
N GLU A 63 3.53 3.72 1.60
CA GLU A 63 4.61 3.92 0.63
C GLU A 63 4.07 4.57 -0.66
N GLN A 64 2.98 4.03 -1.23
CA GLN A 64 2.34 4.58 -2.44
C GLN A 64 1.80 6.00 -2.20
N ILE A 65 1.09 6.22 -1.10
CA ILE A 65 0.58 7.55 -0.72
C ILE A 65 1.71 8.57 -0.62
N GLN A 66 2.85 8.19 -0.04
CA GLN A 66 4.01 9.06 0.07
C GLN A 66 4.59 9.40 -1.30
N GLN A 67 4.71 8.42 -2.20
CA GLN A 67 5.20 8.63 -3.57
C GLN A 67 4.27 9.58 -4.35
N GLU A 68 2.97 9.29 -4.36
CA GLU A 68 1.96 10.09 -5.06
C GLU A 68 1.88 11.54 -4.52
N SER A 69 2.02 11.71 -3.20
CA SER A 69 1.99 13.04 -2.58
C SER A 69 3.16 13.93 -3.00
N LEU A 70 4.29 13.34 -3.42
CA LEU A 70 5.45 14.09 -3.91
C LEU A 70 5.24 14.57 -5.36
N GLU A 71 4.49 13.81 -6.16
CA GLU A 71 4.28 14.13 -7.57
C GLU A 71 3.18 15.17 -7.77
N LYS A 72 2.00 15.00 -7.13
CA LYS A 72 0.86 15.93 -7.24
C LYS A 72 -0.02 15.90 -5.98
N PRO A 73 -0.16 17.01 -5.22
CA PRO A 73 -0.79 16.98 -3.89
C PRO A 73 -2.30 16.69 -3.82
N ALA A 74 -2.98 16.43 -4.95
CA ALA A 74 -4.42 16.09 -4.97
C ALA A 74 -4.84 15.35 -6.25
N ASN A 75 -4.05 14.39 -6.76
CA ASN A 75 -4.55 13.52 -7.82
C ASN A 75 -5.59 12.52 -7.27
N ARG A 76 -6.52 12.08 -8.12
CA ARG A 76 -7.60 11.15 -7.74
C ARG A 76 -7.08 9.85 -7.13
N TYR A 77 -5.99 9.34 -7.70
CA TYR A 77 -5.35 8.10 -7.28
C TYR A 77 -4.90 8.17 -5.82
N LEU A 78 -4.29 9.28 -5.38
CA LEU A 78 -3.93 9.51 -3.98
C LEU A 78 -5.15 9.42 -3.04
N LEU A 79 -6.30 9.96 -3.45
CA LEU A 79 -7.54 9.89 -2.67
C LEU A 79 -8.09 8.46 -2.60
N VAL A 80 -7.99 7.71 -3.70
CA VAL A 80 -8.31 6.28 -3.78
C VAL A 80 -7.44 5.47 -2.82
N LEU A 81 -6.12 5.67 -2.82
CA LEU A 81 -5.19 5.00 -1.90
C LEU A 81 -5.51 5.31 -0.43
N LYS A 82 -5.82 6.57 -0.11
CA LYS A 82 -6.24 6.99 1.24
C LYS A 82 -7.58 6.37 1.65
N TYR A 83 -8.53 6.27 0.73
CA TYR A 83 -9.80 5.60 0.99
C TYR A 83 -9.57 4.12 1.32
N MET A 84 -8.78 3.41 0.52
CA MET A 84 -8.42 2.02 0.80
C MET A 84 -7.75 1.85 2.16
N LEU A 85 -6.77 2.70 2.49
CA LEU A 85 -6.05 2.62 3.78
C LEU A 85 -6.98 2.74 5.01
N ASN A 86 -8.07 3.49 4.87
CA ASN A 86 -9.06 3.69 5.94
C ASN A 86 -10.24 2.69 5.88
N THR A 87 -10.27 1.82 4.87
CA THR A 87 -11.34 0.84 4.69
C THR A 87 -11.06 -0.39 5.57
N PRO A 88 -12.03 -0.85 6.39
CA PRO A 88 -11.88 -2.08 7.17
C PRO A 88 -11.66 -3.31 6.27
N LEU A 89 -10.59 -4.05 6.56
CA LEU A 89 -10.29 -5.30 5.85
C LEU A 89 -11.29 -6.41 6.26
N PRO A 90 -11.76 -7.24 5.30
CA PRO A 90 -12.61 -8.39 5.59
C PRO A 90 -11.89 -9.44 6.44
N LYS A 91 -12.65 -10.23 7.21
CA LYS A 91 -12.08 -11.39 7.93
C LYS A 91 -11.78 -12.51 6.95
N VAL A 92 -10.95 -13.47 7.38
CA VAL A 92 -10.63 -14.67 6.58
C VAL A 92 -11.91 -15.38 6.13
N GLY A 93 -12.08 -15.55 4.82
CA GLY A 93 -13.24 -16.16 4.18
C GLY A 93 -14.31 -15.18 3.72
N GLU A 94 -14.19 -13.89 4.05
CA GLU A 94 -15.16 -12.85 3.68
C GLU A 94 -14.74 -12.09 2.41
N SER A 95 -15.75 -11.51 1.74
CA SER A 95 -15.59 -10.52 0.66
C SER A 95 -16.49 -9.32 0.96
N ASN A 96 -15.93 -8.12 0.86
CA ASN A 96 -16.63 -6.86 1.08
C ASN A 96 -16.54 -6.01 -0.19
N LYS A 97 -17.68 -5.45 -0.60
CA LYS A 97 -17.77 -4.52 -1.72
C LYS A 97 -18.11 -3.13 -1.22
N TYR A 98 -17.41 -2.14 -1.74
CA TYR A 98 -17.62 -0.73 -1.42
C TYR A 98 -17.73 0.08 -2.70
N THR A 99 -18.64 1.05 -2.69
CA THR A 99 -18.76 2.08 -3.73
C THR A 99 -18.60 3.43 -3.04
N ALA A 100 -17.73 4.28 -3.58
CA ALA A 100 -17.46 5.60 -3.04
C ALA A 100 -17.49 6.66 -4.15
N ASP A 101 -18.03 7.85 -3.83
CA ASP A 101 -17.86 9.05 -4.64
C ASP A 101 -16.60 9.78 -4.13
N ILE A 102 -15.48 9.64 -4.84
CA ILE A 102 -14.19 10.24 -4.46
C ILE A 102 -13.94 11.52 -5.27
N ARG A 103 -14.27 12.66 -4.66
CA ARG A 103 -14.14 13.97 -5.31
C ARG A 103 -12.72 14.48 -5.29
N ASP A 104 -12.15 14.63 -6.48
CA ASP A 104 -10.90 15.35 -6.71
C ASP A 104 -11.18 16.81 -7.10
N TYR A 105 -10.12 17.60 -7.26
CA TYR A 105 -10.23 19.01 -7.65
C TYR A 105 -11.05 19.23 -8.94
N TYR A 106 -10.97 18.30 -9.90
CA TYR A 106 -11.68 18.39 -11.18
C TYR A 106 -13.16 18.02 -11.07
N ALA A 107 -13.50 17.01 -10.25
CA ALA A 107 -14.89 16.68 -9.94
C ALA A 107 -15.62 17.87 -9.30
N ASP A 108 -14.97 18.56 -8.37
CA ASP A 108 -15.56 19.75 -7.73
C ASP A 108 -15.70 20.93 -8.70
N LYS A 109 -14.75 21.10 -9.61
CA LYS A 109 -14.74 22.21 -10.58
C LYS A 109 -15.70 22.02 -11.74
N ASP A 110 -15.74 20.82 -12.30
CA ASP A 110 -16.40 20.51 -13.57
C ASP A 110 -17.69 19.68 -13.38
N GLY A 111 -18.02 19.31 -12.14
CA GLY A 111 -19.28 18.63 -11.77
C GLY A 111 -19.32 17.15 -12.11
N TYR A 112 -18.17 16.52 -12.37
CA TYR A 112 -18.08 15.08 -12.62
C TYR A 112 -18.27 14.27 -11.34
N GLN A 113 -18.92 13.11 -11.46
CA GLN A 113 -18.95 12.10 -10.40
C GLN A 113 -17.83 11.10 -10.61
N ASN A 114 -17.03 10.86 -9.58
CA ASN A 114 -15.96 9.87 -9.59
C ASN A 114 -16.42 8.68 -8.77
N ILE A 115 -17.24 7.82 -9.36
CA ILE A 115 -17.72 6.61 -8.70
C ILE A 115 -16.63 5.55 -8.80
N CYS A 116 -16.06 5.19 -7.66
CA CYS A 116 -15.02 4.18 -7.54
C CYS A 116 -15.60 2.95 -6.87
N ASN A 117 -15.38 1.79 -7.46
CA ASN A 117 -15.79 0.50 -6.91
C ASN A 117 -14.58 -0.23 -6.38
N PHE A 118 -14.76 -0.90 -5.24
CA PHE A 118 -13.74 -1.69 -4.58
C PHE A 118 -14.33 -3.04 -4.18
N GLU A 119 -13.60 -4.11 -4.43
CA GLU A 119 -13.88 -5.43 -3.87
C GLU A 119 -12.66 -5.93 -3.11
N PHE A 120 -12.80 -6.10 -1.80
CA PHE A 120 -11.80 -6.67 -0.93
C PHE A 120 -12.17 -8.12 -0.61
N LYS A 121 -11.26 -9.05 -0.85
CA LYS A 121 -11.47 -10.47 -0.56
C LYS A 121 -10.32 -11.03 0.27
N ARG A 122 -10.62 -11.61 1.42
CA ARG A 122 -9.61 -12.22 2.32
C ARG A 122 -9.72 -13.74 2.28
N THR A 123 -8.64 -14.40 1.86
CA THR A 123 -8.48 -15.85 2.03
C THR A 123 -7.64 -16.12 3.29
N LYS A 124 -7.25 -17.37 3.56
CA LYS A 124 -6.31 -17.67 4.65
C LYS A 124 -4.97 -16.98 4.44
N ASP A 125 -4.44 -17.09 3.23
CA ASP A 125 -3.06 -16.72 2.90
C ASP A 125 -2.98 -15.48 1.99
N SER A 126 -4.10 -14.83 1.68
CA SER A 126 -4.09 -13.64 0.81
C SER A 126 -5.17 -12.61 1.14
N LEU A 127 -4.90 -11.37 0.71
CA LEU A 127 -5.87 -10.30 0.54
C LEU A 127 -5.81 -9.86 -0.93
N ILE A 128 -6.95 -9.82 -1.61
CA ILE A 128 -7.10 -9.39 -3.00
C ILE A 128 -8.00 -8.16 -3.00
N ILE A 129 -7.60 -7.11 -3.71
CA ILE A 129 -8.33 -5.86 -3.84
C ILE A 129 -8.46 -5.54 -5.31
N ASN A 130 -9.68 -5.62 -5.84
CA ASN A 130 -9.99 -5.19 -7.21
C ASN A 130 -10.67 -3.83 -7.15
N PHE A 131 -10.23 -2.87 -7.96
CA PHE A 131 -10.80 -1.53 -7.96
C PHE A 131 -10.58 -0.81 -9.30
N ASN A 132 -11.48 0.08 -9.67
CA ASN A 132 -11.41 0.78 -10.97
C ASN A 132 -10.82 2.20 -10.90
N ALA A 133 -10.18 2.56 -9.78
CA ALA A 133 -9.60 3.88 -9.46
C ALA A 133 -10.43 5.12 -9.86
N CYS A 134 -11.74 4.97 -10.04
CA CYS A 134 -12.63 5.96 -10.66
C CYS A 134 -12.13 6.48 -12.04
N TYR A 135 -11.58 5.58 -12.85
CA TYR A 135 -11.17 5.76 -14.26
C TYR A 135 -11.63 4.57 -15.11
N GLU A 136 -11.30 4.59 -16.41
CA GLU A 136 -11.43 3.45 -17.34
C GLU A 136 -10.25 2.46 -17.20
N GLU A 137 -9.75 2.27 -15.97
CA GLU A 137 -8.64 1.37 -15.66
C GLU A 137 -9.09 0.42 -14.53
N GLU A 138 -8.86 -0.88 -14.71
CA GLU A 138 -9.08 -1.88 -13.67
C GLU A 138 -7.76 -2.21 -13.00
N HIS A 139 -7.75 -2.14 -11.67
CA HIS A 139 -6.61 -2.45 -10.84
C HIS A 139 -6.88 -3.71 -10.02
N SER A 140 -5.86 -4.53 -9.87
CA SER A 140 -5.85 -5.70 -8.98
C SER A 140 -4.58 -5.68 -8.12
N LEU A 141 -4.76 -5.41 -6.82
CA LEU A 141 -3.71 -5.44 -5.82
C LEU A 141 -3.87 -6.69 -4.94
N THR A 142 -2.87 -7.56 -4.93
CA THR A 142 -2.90 -8.84 -4.21
C THR A 142 -1.71 -8.98 -3.27
N PHE A 143 -2.00 -9.25 -1.99
CA PHE A 143 -1.03 -9.55 -0.94
C PHE A 143 -1.08 -11.04 -0.63
N ILE A 144 0.05 -11.74 -0.65
CA ILE A 144 0.13 -13.18 -0.42
C ILE A 144 1.15 -13.46 0.68
N GLN A 145 0.71 -14.09 1.76
CA GLN A 145 1.58 -14.56 2.82
C GLN A 145 2.37 -15.79 2.34
N LYS A 146 3.70 -15.71 2.39
CA LYS A 146 4.60 -16.84 2.14
C LYS A 146 5.48 -17.08 3.37
N ALA A 147 6.19 -18.20 3.36
CA ALA A 147 7.18 -18.47 4.39
C ALA A 147 8.34 -17.47 4.29
N GLY A 148 8.46 -16.58 5.29
CA GLY A 148 9.55 -15.63 5.41
C GLY A 148 9.42 -14.32 4.61
N TYR A 149 8.33 -14.12 3.86
CA TYR A 149 8.05 -12.87 3.15
C TYR A 149 6.56 -12.73 2.79
N ILE A 150 6.16 -11.53 2.40
CA ILE A 150 4.87 -11.24 1.78
C ILE A 150 5.13 -10.82 0.34
N GLU A 151 4.42 -11.45 -0.57
CA GLU A 151 4.43 -11.14 -1.99
C GLU A 151 3.28 -10.17 -2.30
N ILE A 152 3.60 -9.10 -3.01
CA ILE A 152 2.62 -8.10 -3.46
C ILE A 152 2.64 -8.10 -4.98
N LEU A 153 1.47 -8.36 -5.57
CA LEU A 153 1.21 -8.25 -7.00
C LEU A 153 0.32 -7.05 -7.23
N ASP A 154 0.68 -6.20 -8.17
CA ASP A 154 -0.09 -5.04 -8.58
C ASP A 154 -0.24 -5.10 -10.09
N ILE A 155 -1.46 -4.97 -10.59
CA ILE A 155 -1.80 -5.06 -12.01
C ILE A 155 -2.78 -3.93 -12.31
N VAL A 156 -2.53 -3.22 -13.41
CA VAL A 156 -3.37 -2.16 -13.96
C VAL A 156 -3.61 -2.49 -15.42
N GLU A 157 -4.87 -2.61 -15.81
CA GLU A 157 -5.31 -2.94 -17.17
C GLU A 157 -6.27 -1.84 -17.65
N ALA A 158 -6.05 -1.29 -18.86
CA ALA A 158 -7.00 -0.36 -19.48
C ALA A 158 -8.26 -1.12 -19.94
N LEU A 159 -9.44 -0.52 -19.78
CA LEU A 159 -10.72 -1.06 -20.26
C LEU A 159 -10.93 -0.86 -21.77
#